data_AF-A0A832LKE3-F1
#
_entry.id   AF-A0A832LKE3-F1
#
_cell.length_a   1.000
_cell.length_b   1.000
_cell.length_c   1.000
_cell.angle_alpha   90.00
_cell.angle_beta   90.00
_cell.angle_gamma   90.00
#
_symmetry.space_group_name_H-M   'P 1'
#
loop_
_entity.id
_entity.type
_entity.pdbx_description
1 polymer ?
#
loop_
_entity_poly.entity_id
_entity_poly.type
_entity_poly.pdbx_seq_one_letter_code
_entity_poly.pdbx_strand_id
1 'polypeptide(L)' 'MSIPEDAISGEIVSCPDCGLDLEVRFDEKGLVSLKPAEIEGEDWGE' A
#
# COMPACT_ATOMS: atom_id res chain seq x y z
N MET A 1 -8.80 4.97 8.04
CA MET A 1 -7.38 4.81 7.65
C MET A 1 -6.54 6.05 8.00
N SER A 2 -5.43 5.87 8.71
CA SER A 2 -4.39 6.90 8.89
C SER A 2 -3.07 6.33 8.40
N ILE A 3 -2.37 7.07 7.53
CA ILE A 3 -1.05 6.66 7.00
C ILE A 3 0.03 7.14 7.97
N PRO A 4 1.01 6.31 8.34
CA PRO A 4 2.13 6.74 9.18
C PRO A 4 2.86 7.94 8.56
N GLU A 5 3.32 8.86 9.40
CA GLU A 5 4.09 10.03 8.95
C GLU A 5 5.47 9.65 8.37
N ASP A 6 6.01 8.51 8.78
CA ASP A 6 7.29 7.95 8.28
C ASP A 6 7.10 7.00 7.09
N ALA A 7 5.86 6.86 6.59
CA ALA A 7 5.57 5.98 5.46
C ALA A 7 6.35 6.40 4.22
N ILE A 8 6.91 5.43 3.51
CA ILE A 8 7.66 5.65 2.28
C ILE A 8 6.90 5.12 1.06
N SER A 9 7.23 5.63 -0.13
CA SER A 9 6.63 5.11 -1.36
C SER A 9 7.01 3.65 -1.55
N GLY A 10 6.02 2.77 -1.76
CA GLY A 10 6.19 1.33 -1.82
C GLY A 10 5.91 0.60 -0.50
N GLU A 11 5.69 1.32 0.60
CA GLU A 11 5.29 0.70 1.87
C GLU A 11 3.90 0.06 1.75
N ILE A 12 3.74 -1.14 2.32
CA ILE A 12 2.45 -1.82 2.40
C ILE A 12 1.82 -1.53 3.76
N VAL A 13 0.61 -0.98 3.75
CA VAL A 13 -0.19 -0.69 4.94
C VAL A 13 -1.51 -1.45 4.87
N SER A 14 -1.88 -2.12 5.97
CA SER A 14 -3.15 -2.83 6.04
C SER A 14 -4.28 -1.89 6.44
N CYS A 15 -5.38 -1.94 5.71
CA CYS A 15 -6.55 -1.12 6.00
C CYS A 15 -7.38 -1.73 7.14
N PRO A 16 -7.49 -1.07 8.31
CA PRO A 16 -8.27 -1.59 9.43
C PRO A 16 -9.78 -1.60 9.15
N ASP A 17 -10.23 -0.79 8.18
CA ASP A 17 -11.65 -0.64 7.83
C ASP A 17 -12.15 -1.75 6.89
N CYS A 18 -11.33 -2.19 5.92
CA CYS A 18 -11.73 -3.19 4.92
C CYS A 18 -10.85 -4.46 4.87
N GLY A 19 -9.73 -4.48 5.60
CA GLY A 19 -8.79 -5.60 5.63
C GLY A 19 -7.92 -5.77 4.39
N LEU A 20 -7.97 -4.84 3.43
CA LEU A 20 -7.08 -4.85 2.25
C LEU A 20 -5.69 -4.35 2.61
N ASP A 21 -4.67 -5.00 2.08
CA ASP A 21 -3.32 -4.46 2.02
C ASP A 21 -3.22 -3.45 0.87
N LEU A 22 -2.65 -2.28 1.16
CA LEU A 22 -2.54 -1.16 0.23
C LEU A 22 -1.07 -0.72 0.13
N GLU A 23 -0.58 -0.47 -1.09
CA GLU A 23 0.72 0.15 -1.31
C GLU A 23 0.58 1.68 -1.28
N VAL A 24 1.41 2.32 -0.46
CA VAL A 24 1.54 3.78 -0.36
C VAL A 24 2.36 4.29 -1.55
N ARG A 25 1.87 5.32 -2.23
CA ARG A 25 2.64 6.07 -3.24
C ARG A 25 2.60 7.56 -2.97
N PHE A 26 3.76 8.19 -3.15
CA PHE A 26 3.88 9.65 -3.14
C PHE A 26 4.13 10.13 -4.58
N ASP A 27 3.40 11.16 -5.01
CA ASP A 27 3.66 11.82 -6.29
C ASP A 27 4.81 12.85 -6.17
N GLU A 28 5.21 13.45 -7.29
CA GLU A 28 6.25 14.50 -7.31
C GLU A 28 5.87 15.76 -6.51
N LYS A 29 4.60 15.91 -6.12
CA LYS A 29 4.08 17.00 -5.29
C LYS A 29 3.92 16.60 -3.82
N GLY A 30 4.27 15.37 -3.44
CA GLY A 30 4.13 14.82 -2.10
C GLY A 30 2.70 14.41 -1.73
N LEU A 31 1.77 14.32 -2.69
CA LEU A 31 0.43 13.80 -2.46
C LEU A 31 0.48 12.28 -2.31
N VAL A 32 -0.13 11.79 -1.24
CA VAL A 32 -0.25 10.36 -0.99
C VAL A 32 -1.42 9.77 -1.79
N SER A 33 -1.18 8.62 -2.40
CA SER A 33 -2.19 7.78 -3.06
C SER A 33 -2.02 6.34 -2.60
N LEU A 34 -3.13 5.61 -2.52
CA LEU A 34 -3.14 4.19 -2.14
C LEU A 34 -3.63 3.37 -3.32
N LYS A 35 -2.92 2.29 -3.64
CA LYS A 35 -3.42 1.24 -4.55
C LYS A 35 -3.51 -0.08 -3.77
N PRO A 36 -4.40 -1.01 -4.15
CA PRO A 36 -4.33 -2.38 -3.65
C PRO A 36 -2.89 -2.90 -3.80
N ALA A 37 -2.33 -3.43 -2.72
CA ALA A 37 -1.10 -4.17 -2.81
C ALA A 37 -1.36 -5.33 -3.77
N GLU A 38 -0.45 -5.57 -4.70
CA GLU A 38 -0.49 -6.78 -5.50
C GLU A 38 -0.24 -7.93 -4.53
N ILE A 39 -1.32 -8.58 -4.11
CA ILE A 39 -1.23 -9.93 -3.56
C ILE A 39 -0.75 -10.72 -4.76
N GLU A 40 0.49 -11.18 -4.76
CA GLU A 40 0.96 -12.19 -5.70
C GLU A 40 0.08 -13.42 -5.48
N GLY A 41 -1.06 -13.41 -6.19
CA GLY A 41 -2.07 -14.42 -6.19
C GLY A 41 -1.54 -15.58 -7.00
N GLU A 42 -1.25 -16.67 -6.28
CA GLU A 42 -1.24 -18.03 -6.81
C GLU A 42 -0.10 -18.42 -7.77
N ASP A 43 1.03 -17.71 -7.80
CA ASP A 43 2.19 -18.18 -8.57
C ASP A 43 3.55 -17.84 -7.93
N TRP A 44 3.62 -17.91 -6.60
CA TRP A 44 4.90 -18.04 -5.89
C TRP A 44 5.51 -19.43 -6.16
N GLY A 45 5.90 -19.68 -7.41
CA GLY A 45 6.74 -20.79 -7.84
C GLY A 45 6.10 -22.18 -7.84
N GLU A 46 5.84 -22.71 -9.05
CA GLU A 46 6.13 -24.13 -9.31
C GLU A 46 7.60 -24.48 -9.07
#